data_AF-A0A2T4VXQ0-F1
#
_entry.id   AF-A0A2T4VXQ0-F1
#
_cell.length_a   1.000
_cell.length_b   1.000
_cell.length_c   1.000
_cell.angle_alpha   90.00
_cell.angle_beta   90.00
_cell.angle_gamma   90.00
#
_symmetry.space_group_name_H-M   'P 1'
#
loop_
_entity.id
_entity.type
_entity.pdbx_description
1 polymer ?
#
loop_
_entity_poly.entity_id
_entity_poly.type
_entity_poly.pdbx_seq_one_letter_code
_entity_poly.pdbx_strand_id
1 'polypeptide(L)' 'MTSKQEKEQKLYLVFGGELEEISKKKIRNPDDIDLVGIFSAHAKAYDAWKAKSQQMVDNALMRYFLINISL' A
#
# COMPACT_ATOMS: atom_id res chain seq x y z
N MET A 1 -28.99 -25.45 -7.91
CA MET A 1 -28.74 -24.03 -8.17
C MET A 1 -27.50 -23.64 -7.39
N THR A 2 -26.34 -23.61 -8.02
CA THR A 2 -25.08 -23.28 -7.35
C THR A 2 -25.03 -21.77 -7.18
N SER A 3 -25.27 -21.31 -5.95
CA SER A 3 -25.14 -19.92 -5.54
C SER A 3 -23.71 -19.45 -5.79
N LYS A 4 -23.54 -18.66 -6.84
CA LYS A 4 -22.32 -17.91 -7.15
C LYS A 4 -22.17 -16.91 -6.01
N GLN A 5 -21.41 -17.26 -4.97
CA GLN A 5 -21.00 -16.30 -3.95
C GLN A 5 -20.28 -15.17 -4.69
N GLU A 6 -20.90 -14.00 -4.75
CA GLU A 6 -20.23 -12.77 -5.15
C GLU A 6 -19.10 -12.57 -4.15
N LYS A 7 -17.90 -13.02 -4.53
CA LYS A 7 -16.69 -12.70 -3.80
C LYS A 7 -16.54 -11.19 -3.89
N GLU A 8 -16.89 -10.51 -2.80
CA GLU A 8 -16.60 -9.11 -2.56
C GLU A 8 -15.22 -8.78 -3.13
N GLN A 9 -15.18 -7.86 -4.11
CA GLN A 9 -13.98 -7.59 -4.87
C GLN A 9 -13.03 -6.77 -4.01
N LYS A 10 -12.11 -7.46 -3.33
CA LYS A 10 -11.08 -6.83 -2.50
C LYS A 10 -9.91 -6.42 -3.38
N LEU A 11 -9.61 -5.12 -3.36
CA LEU A 11 -8.43 -4.54 -3.95
C LEU A 11 -7.44 -4.17 -2.85
N TYR A 12 -6.16 -4.25 -3.16
CA TYR A 12 -5.07 -3.90 -2.26
C TYR A 12 -4.22 -2.85 -2.95
N LEU A 13 -4.23 -1.63 -2.41
CA LEU A 13 -3.44 -0.52 -2.91
C LEU A 13 -2.15 -0.44 -2.09
N VAL A 14 -1.02 -0.38 -2.78
CA VAL A 14 0.28 -0.14 -2.17
C VAL A 14 0.82 1.19 -2.67
N PHE A 15 1.12 2.09 -1.74
CA PHE A 15 1.73 3.38 -2.02
C PHE A 15 2.69 3.75 -0.91
N GLY A 16 3.59 4.67 -1.16
CA GLY A 16 4.49 5.22 -0.16
C GLY A 16 4.70 6.70 -0.37
N GLY A 17 5.29 7.33 0.64
CA GLY A 17 5.63 8.73 0.59
C GLY A 17 6.53 9.08 1.75
N GLU A 18 7.15 10.25 1.65
CA GLU A 18 7.96 10.78 2.73
C GLU A 18 7.05 11.37 3.80
N LEU A 19 7.25 10.97 5.05
CA LEU A 19 6.53 11.51 6.19
C LEU A 19 7.15 12.85 6.64
N GLU A 20 6.33 13.73 7.21
CA GLU A 20 6.82 14.95 7.86
C GLU A 20 7.71 14.60 9.07
N GLU A 21 7.27 13.61 9.86
CA GLU A 21 7.91 13.12 11.07
C GLU A 21 7.67 11.61 11.20
N ILE A 22 8.66 10.86 11.70
CA ILE A 22 8.60 9.39 11.86
C ILE A 22 7.40 8.96 12.73
N SER A 23 7.06 9.78 13.72
CA SER A 23 5.98 9.55 14.69
C SER A 23 4.58 9.92 14.17
N LYS A 24 4.49 10.69 13.06
CA LYS A 24 3.22 11.14 12.50
C LYS A 24 2.94 10.42 11.19
N LYS A 25 1.71 9.94 11.01
CA LYS A 25 1.23 9.41 9.72
C LYS A 25 0.80 10.53 8.78
N LYS A 26 1.63 11.57 8.64
CA LYS A 26 1.36 12.71 7.75
C LYS A 26 2.43 12.73 6.67
N ILE A 27 2.00 12.54 5.43
CA ILE A 27 2.86 12.64 4.26
C ILE A 27 3.23 14.12 4.09
N ARG A 28 4.53 14.39 3.93
CA ARG A 28 5.09 15.74 3.75
C ARG A 28 4.54 16.40 2.49
N ASN A 29 4.51 15.66 1.38
CA ASN A 29 3.98 16.15 0.13
C ASN A 29 2.95 15.16 -0.45
N PRO A 30 1.64 15.47 -0.37
CA PRO A 30 0.59 14.63 -0.94
C PRO A 30 0.66 14.47 -2.46
N ASP A 31 1.32 15.39 -3.17
CA ASP A 31 1.50 15.32 -4.62
C ASP A 31 2.70 14.44 -5.02
N ASP A 32 3.57 14.09 -4.07
CA ASP A 32 4.76 13.26 -4.28
C ASP A 32 4.59 11.90 -3.59
N ILE A 33 3.57 11.17 -4.03
CA ILE A 33 3.28 9.81 -3.56
C ILE A 33 3.87 8.81 -4.56
N ASP A 34 4.70 7.89 -4.06
CA ASP A 34 5.18 6.74 -4.81
C ASP A 34 4.07 5.67 -4.87
N LEU A 35 3.33 5.65 -5.97
CA LEU A 35 2.34 4.61 -6.24
C LEU A 35 3.03 3.33 -6.73
N VAL A 36 3.05 2.31 -5.88
CA VAL A 36 3.64 1.00 -6.22
C VAL A 36 2.69 0.20 -7.11
N GLY A 37 1.39 0.21 -6.80
CA GLY A 37 0.38 -0.44 -7.63
C GLY A 37 -0.88 -0.88 -6.89
N ILE A 38 -1.83 -1.42 -7.66
CA ILE A 38 -3.11 -1.98 -7.19
C ILE A 38 -3.13 -3.47 -7.52
N PHE A 39 -3.47 -4.30 -6.53
CA PHE A 39 -3.47 -5.75 -6.64
C PHE A 39 -4.82 -6.34 -6.22
N SER A 40 -5.24 -7.42 -6.89
CA SER A 40 -6.43 -8.20 -6.52
C SER A 40 -6.16 -9.28 -5.46
N ALA A 41 -4.89 -9.47 -5.06
CA ALA A 41 -4.47 -10.48 -4.10
C ALA A 41 -3.60 -9.86 -2.99
N HIS A 42 -3.95 -10.13 -1.73
CA HIS A 42 -3.22 -9.64 -0.57
C HIS A 42 -1.74 -10.01 -0.59
N ALA A 43 -1.43 -11.28 -0.93
CA ALA A 43 -0.05 -11.77 -0.97
C ALA A 43 0.81 -10.94 -1.94
N LYS A 44 0.30 -10.67 -3.15
CA LYS A 44 1.03 -9.86 -4.15
C LYS A 44 1.25 -8.42 -3.67
N ALA A 45 0.24 -7.82 -3.04
CA ALA A 45 0.38 -6.48 -2.46
C ALA A 45 1.40 -6.47 -1.32
N TYR A 46 1.37 -7.47 -0.45
CA TYR A 46 2.30 -7.60 0.68
C TYR A 46 3.75 -7.75 0.19
N ASP A 47 3.98 -8.59 -0.82
CA ASP A 47 5.32 -8.78 -1.40
C ASP A 47 5.84 -7.48 -2.04
N ALA A 48 4.98 -6.76 -2.78
CA ALA A 48 5.33 -5.47 -3.38
C ALA A 48 5.64 -4.41 -2.32
N TRP A 49 4.81 -4.30 -1.29
CA TRP A 49 5.02 -3.41 -0.15
C TRP A 49 6.31 -3.74 0.60
N LYS A 50 6.58 -5.02 0.85
CA LYS A 50 7.78 -5.48 1.56
C LYS A 50 9.03 -5.15 0.76
N ALA A 51 9.04 -5.44 -0.55
CA ALA A 51 10.17 -5.14 -1.42
C ALA A 51 10.49 -3.65 -1.42
N LYS A 52 9.49 -2.78 -1.61
CA LYS A 52 9.64 -1.32 -1.61
C LYS A 52 10.06 -0.77 -0.25
N SER A 53 9.47 -1.27 0.83
CA SER A 53 9.84 -0.89 2.19
C SER A 53 11.28 -1.26 2.53
N GLN A 54 11.76 -2.42 2.06
CA GLN A 54 13.13 -2.87 2.26
C GLN A 54 14.15 -2.07 1.45
N GLN A 55 13.77 -1.60 0.25
CA GLN A 55 14.63 -0.73 -0.57
C GLN A 55 14.84 0.64 0.06
N MET A 56 13.85 1.16 0.78
CA MET A 56 13.89 2.50 1.38
C MET A 56 14.30 2.51 2.85
N VAL A 57 15.00 1.48 3.33
CA VAL A 57 15.46 1.39 4.74
C VAL A 57 16.38 2.56 5.12
N ASP A 58 17.17 3.06 4.18
CA ASP A 58 18.09 4.18 4.43
C ASP A 58 17.36 5.53 4.60
N ASN A 59 16.13 5.65 4.10
CA ASN A 59 15.31 6.85 4.28
C ASN A 59 14.31 6.64 5.41
N ALA A 60 14.67 7.08 6.62
CA ALA A 60 13.86 6.92 7.83
C ALA A 60 12.46 7.56 7.75
N LEU A 61 12.25 8.52 6.85
CA LEU A 61 10.96 9.18 6.64
C LEU A 61 10.13 8.53 5.54
N MET A 62 10.75 7.77 4.63
CA MET A 62 10.03 7.11 3.55
C MET A 62 9.29 5.90 4.09
N ARG A 63 7.95 5.94 4.01
CA ARG A 63 7.11 4.85 4.50
C ARG A 63 6.11 4.41 3.45
N TYR A 64 6.02 3.10 3.26
CA TYR A 64 5.00 2.49 2.42
C TYR A 64 3.85 1.95 3.26
N PHE A 65 2.65 2.06 2.70
CA PHE A 65 1.39 1.63 3.26
C PHE A 65 0.70 0.65 2.31
N LEU A 66 0.03 -0.34 2.89
CA LEU A 66 -0.83 -1.28 2.18
C LEU A 66 -2.24 -1.07 2.71
N ILE A 67 -3.15 -0.67 1.83
CA ILE A 67 -4.56 -0.42 2.17
C ILE A 67 -5.41 -1.45 1.45
N ASN A 68 -6.41 -1.98 2.16
CA ASN A 68 -7.48 -2.76 1.55
C ASN A 68 -8.62 -1.83 1.16
N ILE A 69 -9.08 -1.96 -0.08
CA ILE A 69 -10.24 -1.27 -0.63
C ILE A 69 -11.27 -2.36 -0.93
N SER A 70 -12.39 -2.30 -0.23
CA SER A 70 -13.59 -3.07 -0.55
C SER A 70 -14.45 -2.25 -1.51
N LEU A 71 -14.80 -2.82 -2.67
CA LEU A 71 -15.76 -2.25 -3.60
C LEU A 71 -17.15 -2.86 -3.40
#